data_AF-A0A960JY28-F1
#
_entry.id   AF-A0A960JY28-F1
#
_cell.length_a   1.000
_cell.length_b   1.000
_cell.length_c   1.000
_cell.angle_alpha   90.00
_cell.angle_beta   90.00
_cell.angle_gamma   90.00
#
_symmetry.space_group_name_H-M   'P 1'
#
loop_
_entity.id
_entity.type
_entity.pdbx_description
1 polymer ?
#
loop_
_entity_poly.entity_id
_entity_poly.type
_entity_poly.pdbx_seq_one_letter_code
_entity_poly.pdbx_strand_id
1 'polypeptide(L)'
;HGITRQDLEQSPEFHEVMGEVLERLDGAVIVAHNASFEERFLEAEFRRQAISVSSINAACTLRAARQTLKLANYKLATLCSTLGVDLTNSHTALGDARATAEVARKLITLGYDNRWEDLPPGFDLPAVTARPYTRVAGLRKGTDGWMSSITASLPRHDAAVPSEIADTYVDLVMELLDNGSITAPKAKEIAAFVGISGLGALQVESLNERVLAEMSQPLSPEGRGAELDIKFLERCSIALGSPREQPEMSSDPVVAPGSRIWLHPELAESLREGVGDAGFVVAKNLTRTVVCAVIPDNYRPSVQTKRAKELGIPLITTSELARIMGSKTE
;
A
#
# COMPACT_ATOMS: atom_id res chain seq x y z
N HIS A 1 -13.12 13.61 -12.96
CA HIS A 1 -13.14 12.23 -13.47
C HIS A 1 -11.88 11.85 -14.24
N GLY A 2 -11.28 12.73 -15.05
CA GLY A 2 -9.99 12.43 -15.68
C GLY A 2 -10.03 11.31 -16.72
N ILE A 3 -11.23 10.87 -17.12
CA ILE A 3 -11.47 9.95 -18.24
C ILE A 3 -11.21 10.72 -19.54
N THR A 4 -10.36 10.18 -20.39
CA THR A 4 -9.98 10.72 -21.70
C THR A 4 -10.65 9.94 -22.82
N ARG A 5 -10.64 10.48 -24.05
CA ARG A 5 -11.17 9.76 -25.23
C ARG A 5 -10.43 8.44 -25.46
N GLN A 6 -9.11 8.43 -25.28
CA GLN A 6 -8.28 7.24 -25.44
C GLN A 6 -8.68 6.13 -24.45
N ASP A 7 -9.09 6.49 -23.23
CA ASP A 7 -9.59 5.50 -22.27
C ASP A 7 -10.88 4.84 -22.79
N LEU A 8 -11.72 5.57 -23.53
CA LEU A 8 -12.99 5.06 -24.05
C LEU A 8 -12.83 4.23 -25.33
N GLU A 9 -11.79 4.49 -26.14
CA GLU A 9 -11.56 3.81 -27.43
C GLU A 9 -11.31 2.30 -27.29
N GLN A 10 -10.83 1.85 -26.13
CA GLN A 10 -10.55 0.44 -25.84
C GLN A 10 -11.39 -0.10 -24.68
N SER A 11 -12.34 0.69 -24.18
CA SER A 11 -13.22 0.25 -23.10
C SER A 11 -14.38 -0.57 -23.65
N PRO A 12 -14.83 -1.61 -22.92
CA PRO A 12 -16.02 -2.36 -23.31
C PRO A 12 -17.28 -1.47 -23.25
N GLU A 13 -18.26 -1.81 -24.07
CA GLU A 13 -19.61 -1.28 -23.94
C GLU A 13 -20.30 -1.85 -22.70
N PHE A 14 -21.35 -1.16 -22.22
CA PHE A 14 -22.05 -1.58 -21.00
C PHE A 14 -22.57 -3.02 -21.08
N HIS A 15 -23.11 -3.44 -22.22
CA HIS A 15 -23.68 -4.78 -22.39
C HIS A 15 -22.63 -5.90 -22.21
N GLU A 16 -21.35 -5.60 -22.45
CA GLU A 16 -20.25 -6.56 -22.30
C GLU A 16 -19.90 -6.75 -20.81
N VAL A 17 -19.95 -5.68 -20.01
CA VAL A 17 -19.63 -5.71 -18.56
C VAL A 17 -20.84 -5.90 -17.65
N MET A 18 -22.05 -5.84 -18.21
CA MET A 18 -23.31 -5.84 -17.46
C MET A 18 -23.47 -7.06 -16.54
N GLY A 19 -23.02 -8.24 -16.98
CA GLY A 19 -23.14 -9.47 -16.20
C GLY A 19 -22.37 -9.39 -14.88
N GLU A 20 -21.15 -8.86 -14.90
CA GLU A 20 -20.37 -8.66 -13.67
C GLU A 20 -20.99 -7.59 -12.78
N VAL A 21 -21.53 -6.51 -13.37
CA VAL A 21 -22.25 -5.49 -12.58
C VAL A 21 -23.41 -6.16 -11.84
N LEU A 22 -24.26 -6.94 -12.54
CA LEU A 22 -25.37 -7.65 -11.91
C LEU A 22 -24.91 -8.63 -10.82
N GLU A 23 -23.84 -9.39 -11.06
CA GLU A 23 -23.26 -10.31 -10.08
C GLU A 23 -22.83 -9.58 -8.80
N ARG A 24 -22.23 -8.38 -8.93
CA ARG A 24 -21.85 -7.55 -7.77
C ARG A 24 -23.05 -6.93 -7.05
N LEU A 25 -24.17 -6.72 -7.75
CA LEU A 25 -25.39 -6.18 -7.18
C LEU A 25 -26.28 -7.26 -6.54
N ASP A 26 -26.11 -8.52 -6.94
CA ASP A 26 -26.94 -9.63 -6.50
C ASP A 26 -26.87 -9.85 -4.98
N GLY A 27 -28.03 -9.77 -4.34
CA GLY A 27 -28.16 -9.83 -2.88
C GLY A 27 -27.44 -8.72 -2.11
N ALA A 28 -26.89 -7.70 -2.77
CA ALA A 28 -26.09 -6.65 -2.15
C ALA A 28 -26.92 -5.38 -1.91
N VAL A 29 -26.74 -4.76 -0.74
CA VAL A 29 -27.24 -3.40 -0.50
C VAL A 29 -26.23 -2.40 -1.05
N ILE A 30 -26.62 -1.65 -2.09
CA ILE A 30 -25.74 -0.62 -2.64
C ILE A 30 -25.62 0.51 -1.64
N VAL A 31 -24.41 1.04 -1.43
CA VAL A 31 -24.20 2.24 -0.64
C VAL A 31 -23.70 3.35 -1.56
N ALA A 32 -24.44 4.45 -1.65
CA ALA A 32 -24.12 5.57 -2.55
C ALA A 32 -24.36 6.94 -1.90
N HIS A 33 -23.58 7.93 -2.30
CA HIS A 33 -23.76 9.31 -1.87
C HIS A 33 -24.64 10.05 -2.87
N ASN A 34 -25.93 10.19 -2.53
CA ASN A 34 -27.01 10.62 -3.42
C ASN A 34 -27.58 9.50 -4.31
N ALA A 35 -27.81 8.32 -3.73
CA ALA A 35 -28.21 7.07 -4.40
C ALA A 35 -29.22 7.17 -5.56
N SER A 36 -30.21 8.08 -5.48
CA SER A 36 -31.18 8.26 -6.56
C SER A 36 -30.56 8.77 -7.87
N PHE A 37 -29.36 9.36 -7.82
CA PHE A 37 -28.57 9.66 -9.00
C PHE A 37 -28.05 8.38 -9.62
N GLU A 38 -27.34 7.54 -8.86
CA GLU A 38 -26.78 6.27 -9.33
C GLU A 38 -27.86 5.30 -9.85
N GLU A 39 -28.99 5.19 -9.14
CA GLU A 39 -30.15 4.37 -9.54
C GLU A 39 -30.63 4.71 -10.96
N ARG A 40 -30.79 6.01 -11.26
CA ARG A 40 -31.24 6.46 -12.59
C ARG A 40 -30.26 6.12 -13.71
N PHE A 41 -28.96 6.12 -13.43
CA PHE A 41 -27.95 5.73 -14.43
C PHE A 41 -28.03 4.22 -14.69
N LEU A 42 -28.06 3.41 -13.64
CA LEU A 42 -28.15 1.96 -13.76
C LEU A 42 -29.45 1.52 -14.44
N GLU A 43 -30.60 2.08 -14.02
CA GLU A 43 -31.89 1.83 -14.67
C GLU A 43 -31.88 2.17 -16.16
N ALA A 44 -31.25 3.29 -16.54
CA ALA A 44 -31.17 3.68 -17.94
C ALA A 44 -30.33 2.69 -18.76
N GLU A 45 -29.21 2.21 -18.23
CA GLU A 45 -28.37 1.21 -18.90
C GLU A 45 -29.05 -0.16 -18.99
N PHE A 46 -29.67 -0.64 -17.91
CA PHE A 46 -30.41 -1.91 -17.95
C PHE A 46 -31.61 -1.85 -18.90
N ARG A 47 -32.32 -0.72 -18.95
CA ARG A 47 -33.43 -0.52 -19.88
C ARG A 47 -32.97 -0.58 -21.34
N ARG A 48 -31.77 -0.08 -21.67
CA ARG A 48 -31.19 -0.21 -23.02
C ARG A 48 -30.97 -1.67 -23.42
N GLN A 49 -30.77 -2.56 -22.44
CA GLN A 49 -30.58 -4.00 -22.63
C GLN A 49 -31.88 -4.80 -22.46
N ALA A 50 -33.03 -4.13 -22.44
CA ALA A 50 -34.35 -4.73 -22.19
C ALA A 50 -34.45 -5.50 -20.85
N ILE A 51 -33.60 -5.17 -19.88
CA ILE A 51 -33.65 -5.70 -18.51
C ILE A 51 -34.45 -4.73 -17.66
N SER A 52 -35.53 -5.22 -17.06
CA SER A 52 -36.30 -4.43 -16.10
C SER A 52 -35.79 -4.72 -14.69
N VAL A 53 -35.12 -3.73 -14.09
CA VAL A 53 -34.75 -3.78 -12.68
C VAL A 53 -35.86 -3.10 -11.86
N SER A 54 -36.52 -3.86 -10.98
CA SER A 54 -37.70 -3.41 -10.21
C SER A 54 -37.40 -2.25 -9.26
N SER A 55 -36.20 -2.26 -8.68
CA SER A 55 -35.60 -1.17 -7.91
C SER A 55 -34.24 -1.65 -7.43
N ILE A 56 -33.22 -0.80 -7.53
CA ILE A 56 -31.92 -1.09 -6.94
C ILE A 56 -31.98 -0.63 -5.49
N ASN A 57 -31.96 -1.55 -4.51
CA ASN A 57 -31.99 -1.17 -3.10
C ASN A 57 -30.67 -0.48 -2.73
N ALA A 58 -30.72 0.85 -2.59
CA ALA A 58 -29.56 1.65 -2.23
C ALA A 58 -29.71 2.43 -0.92
N ALA A 59 -28.74 2.24 -0.05
CA ALA A 59 -28.48 3.03 1.14
C ALA A 59 -27.84 4.39 0.76
N CYS A 60 -28.58 5.47 0.99
CA CYS A 60 -28.13 6.81 0.65
C CYS A 60 -27.40 7.50 1.82
N THR A 61 -26.08 7.67 1.70
CA THR A 61 -25.27 8.34 2.75
C THR A 61 -25.59 9.82 2.89
N LEU A 62 -26.06 10.48 1.83
CA LEU A 62 -26.55 11.86 1.89
C LEU A 62 -27.79 11.99 2.80
N ARG A 63 -28.74 11.05 2.67
CA ARG A 63 -29.94 11.01 3.53
C ARG A 63 -29.54 10.69 4.97
N ALA A 64 -28.67 9.69 5.16
CA ALA A 64 -28.18 9.31 6.48
C ALA A 64 -27.46 10.47 7.19
N ALA A 65 -26.60 11.19 6.47
CA ALA A 65 -25.90 12.34 7.02
C ALA A 65 -26.84 13.47 7.41
N ARG A 66 -27.90 13.76 6.64
CA ARG A 66 -28.92 14.78 6.99
C ARG A 66 -29.72 14.43 8.24
N GLN A 67 -29.87 13.14 8.55
CA GLN A 67 -30.57 12.69 9.75
C GLN A 67 -29.66 12.66 10.98
N THR A 68 -28.35 12.49 10.78
CA THR A 68 -27.38 12.26 11.87
C THR A 68 -26.58 13.52 12.22
N LEU A 69 -26.35 14.41 11.26
CA LEU A 69 -25.45 15.56 11.38
C LEU A 69 -26.16 16.88 11.08
N LYS A 70 -25.63 17.99 11.60
CA LYS A 70 -26.06 19.35 11.26
C LYS A 70 -24.92 20.10 10.58
N LEU A 71 -24.97 20.19 9.25
CA LEU A 71 -23.91 20.78 8.43
C LEU A 71 -24.46 21.86 7.49
N ALA A 72 -23.60 22.81 7.10
CA ALA A 72 -23.94 23.86 6.14
C ALA A 72 -24.29 23.30 4.74
N ASN A 73 -23.65 22.21 4.36
CA ASN A 73 -24.01 21.41 3.20
C ASN A 73 -23.60 19.94 3.44
N TYR A 74 -24.10 19.04 2.59
CA TYR A 74 -23.89 17.60 2.74
C TYR A 74 -23.20 16.99 1.52
N LYS A 75 -22.33 17.76 0.83
CA LYS A 75 -21.49 17.20 -0.24
C LYS A 75 -20.54 16.15 0.35
N LEU A 76 -20.18 15.14 -0.44
CA LEU A 76 -19.26 14.07 -0.01
C LEU A 76 -17.98 14.63 0.65
N ALA A 77 -17.35 15.63 0.02
CA ALA A 77 -16.15 16.28 0.58
C ALA A 77 -16.38 16.92 1.96
N THR A 78 -17.54 17.53 2.18
CA THR A 78 -17.91 18.09 3.49
C THR A 78 -18.11 16.99 4.53
N LEU A 79 -18.74 15.87 4.15
CA LEU A 79 -18.85 14.71 5.04
C LEU A 79 -17.49 14.11 5.37
N CYS A 80 -16.62 13.95 4.38
CA CYS A 80 -15.28 13.39 4.58
C CYS A 80 -14.46 14.24 5.55
N SER A 81 -14.43 15.56 5.33
CA SER A 81 -13.75 16.50 6.23
C SER A 81 -14.33 16.49 7.65
N THR A 82 -15.66 16.38 7.78
CA THR A 82 -16.33 16.36 9.10
C THR A 82 -16.06 15.07 9.87
N LEU A 83 -16.01 13.94 9.17
CA LEU A 83 -15.91 12.60 9.77
C LEU A 83 -14.47 12.06 9.87
N GLY A 84 -13.49 12.85 9.44
CA GLY A 84 -12.08 12.44 9.39
C GLY A 84 -11.84 11.29 8.41
N VAL A 85 -12.55 11.29 7.28
CA VAL A 85 -12.34 10.33 6.18
C VAL A 85 -11.43 10.98 5.15
N ASP A 86 -10.38 10.27 4.75
CA ASP A 86 -9.48 10.75 3.71
C ASP A 86 -10.13 10.65 2.32
N LEU A 87 -10.11 11.75 1.57
CA LEU A 87 -10.69 11.83 0.23
C LEU A 87 -9.57 11.76 -0.81
N THR A 88 -8.94 10.59 -0.89
CA THR A 88 -7.95 10.28 -1.92
C THR A 88 -8.60 10.15 -3.30
N ASN A 89 -7.91 10.62 -4.36
CA ASN A 89 -8.39 10.55 -5.74
C ASN A 89 -9.81 11.13 -5.95
N SER A 90 -10.11 12.25 -5.28
CA SER A 90 -11.40 12.96 -5.39
C SER A 90 -11.81 13.17 -6.85
N HIS A 91 -13.11 13.04 -7.14
CA HIS A 91 -13.69 13.15 -8.48
C HIS A 91 -13.38 11.98 -9.42
N THR A 92 -12.88 10.86 -8.91
CA THR A 92 -12.87 9.57 -9.61
C THR A 92 -13.96 8.69 -9.03
N ALA A 93 -14.61 7.87 -9.85
CA ALA A 93 -15.69 6.99 -9.38
C ALA A 93 -15.22 6.05 -8.26
N LEU A 94 -14.02 5.47 -8.39
CA LEU A 94 -13.44 4.59 -7.37
C LEU A 94 -13.07 5.34 -6.08
N GLY A 95 -12.47 6.52 -6.19
CA GLY A 95 -12.14 7.36 -5.02
C GLY A 95 -13.39 7.78 -4.26
N ASP A 96 -14.41 8.26 -4.97
CA ASP A 96 -15.68 8.68 -4.38
C ASP A 96 -16.45 7.48 -3.77
N ALA A 97 -16.40 6.30 -4.39
CA ALA A 97 -16.98 5.07 -3.84
C ALA A 97 -16.31 4.62 -2.53
N ARG A 98 -14.97 4.63 -2.48
CA ARG A 98 -14.22 4.29 -1.24
C ARG A 98 -14.50 5.28 -0.11
N ALA A 99 -14.50 6.58 -0.42
CA ALA A 99 -14.84 7.61 0.55
C ALA A 99 -16.29 7.46 1.04
N THR A 100 -17.23 7.13 0.14
CA THR A 100 -18.63 6.86 0.48
C THR A 100 -18.78 5.67 1.42
N ALA A 101 -18.03 4.58 1.20
CA ALA A 101 -18.03 3.42 2.07
C ALA A 101 -17.54 3.76 3.49
N GLU A 102 -16.43 4.51 3.61
CA GLU A 102 -15.94 4.95 4.92
C GLU A 102 -16.91 5.93 5.60
N VAL A 103 -17.51 6.87 4.85
CA VAL A 103 -18.55 7.77 5.38
C VAL A 103 -19.74 6.97 5.90
N ALA A 104 -20.20 5.96 5.17
CA ALA A 104 -21.29 5.10 5.63
C ALA A 104 -20.94 4.41 6.95
N ARG A 105 -19.75 3.82 7.04
CA ARG A 105 -19.25 3.18 8.27
C ARG A 105 -19.22 4.16 9.46
N LYS A 106 -18.76 5.40 9.24
CA LYS A 106 -18.75 6.46 10.26
C LYS A 106 -20.15 6.85 10.69
N LEU A 107 -21.10 6.99 9.76
CA LEU A 107 -22.49 7.32 10.08
C LEU A 107 -23.18 6.21 10.89
N ILE A 108 -22.96 4.94 10.55
CA ILE A 108 -23.44 3.80 11.33
C ILE A 108 -22.89 3.88 12.76
N THR A 109 -21.59 4.15 12.91
CA THR A 109 -20.94 4.29 14.23
C THR A 109 -21.53 5.44 15.05
N LEU A 110 -22.02 6.49 14.39
CA LEU A 110 -22.68 7.64 15.03
C LEU A 110 -24.16 7.39 15.40
N GLY A 111 -24.65 6.15 15.26
CA GLY A 111 -25.99 5.77 15.66
C GLY A 111 -27.04 6.02 14.57
N TYR A 112 -26.64 6.09 13.31
CA TYR A 112 -27.61 5.99 12.21
C TYR A 112 -28.21 4.57 12.22
N ASP A 113 -29.42 4.46 12.77
CA ASP A 113 -30.19 3.23 12.79
C ASP A 113 -30.70 2.93 11.36
N ASN A 114 -30.17 1.85 10.79
CA ASN A 114 -30.35 1.56 9.39
C ASN A 114 -31.62 0.74 9.17
N ARG A 115 -32.67 1.37 8.63
CA ARG A 115 -33.69 0.61 7.88
C ARG A 115 -33.16 0.22 6.50
N TRP A 116 -32.02 -0.47 6.45
CA TRP A 116 -31.52 -1.17 5.25
C TRP A 116 -31.90 -2.65 5.32
N GLU A 117 -33.00 -2.96 6.03
CA GLU A 117 -33.36 -4.29 6.52
C GLU A 117 -33.84 -5.22 5.40
N ASP A 118 -34.31 -4.67 4.27
CA ASP A 118 -34.74 -5.47 3.14
C ASP A 118 -33.59 -5.64 2.14
N LEU A 119 -33.04 -6.86 2.11
CA LEU A 119 -32.16 -7.26 1.02
C LEU A 119 -32.92 -7.13 -0.31
N PRO A 120 -32.31 -6.55 -1.36
CA PRO A 120 -32.94 -6.52 -2.66
C PRO A 120 -33.25 -7.93 -3.15
N PRO A 121 -34.31 -8.09 -3.96
CA PRO A 121 -34.52 -9.34 -4.68
C PRO A 121 -33.28 -9.64 -5.53
N GLY A 122 -32.92 -10.92 -5.64
CA GLY A 122 -31.83 -11.35 -6.49
C GLY A 122 -32.09 -11.06 -7.97
N PHE A 123 -31.02 -10.99 -8.75
CA PHE A 123 -31.10 -10.80 -10.20
C PHE A 123 -31.02 -12.15 -10.92
N ASP A 124 -31.73 -12.28 -12.05
CA ASP A 124 -31.43 -13.34 -13.00
C ASP A 124 -30.10 -13.00 -13.70
N LEU A 125 -29.03 -13.66 -13.24
CA LEU A 125 -27.67 -13.37 -13.71
C LEU A 125 -27.47 -13.91 -15.13
N PRO A 126 -27.14 -13.06 -16.13
CA PRO A 126 -26.72 -13.54 -17.43
C PRO A 126 -25.33 -14.20 -17.31
N ALA A 127 -25.01 -15.13 -18.22
CA ALA A 127 -23.66 -15.65 -18.32
C ALA A 127 -22.70 -14.48 -18.63
N VAL A 128 -21.77 -14.20 -17.72
CA VAL A 128 -20.76 -13.16 -17.89
C VAL A 128 -19.74 -13.62 -18.91
N THR A 129 -19.62 -12.89 -20.03
CA THR A 129 -18.68 -13.27 -21.11
C THR A 129 -17.43 -12.39 -21.16
N ALA A 130 -17.47 -11.17 -20.61
CA ALA A 130 -16.35 -10.25 -20.68
C ALA A 130 -15.56 -10.20 -19.36
N ARG A 131 -14.24 -10.03 -19.47
CA ARG A 131 -13.39 -9.68 -18.33
C ARG A 131 -13.37 -8.17 -18.17
N PRO A 132 -13.53 -7.64 -16.94
CA PRO A 132 -13.49 -6.21 -16.71
C PRO A 132 -12.10 -5.66 -17.03
N TYR A 133 -12.07 -4.58 -17.80
CA TYR A 133 -10.87 -3.76 -17.92
C TYR A 133 -10.83 -2.79 -16.76
N THR A 134 -9.81 -2.90 -15.92
CA THR A 134 -9.57 -1.92 -14.88
C THR A 134 -8.72 -0.79 -15.42
N ARG A 135 -9.25 0.42 -15.42
CA ARG A 135 -8.46 1.59 -15.78
C ARG A 135 -7.49 1.96 -14.64
N VAL A 136 -6.19 1.82 -14.89
CA VAL A 136 -5.14 2.32 -14.00
C VAL A 136 -4.61 3.65 -14.54
N ALA A 137 -5.03 4.75 -13.93
CA ALA A 137 -4.71 6.09 -14.42
C ALA A 137 -4.22 7.02 -13.30
N GLY A 138 -3.55 8.11 -13.70
CA GLY A 138 -3.11 9.13 -12.74
C GLY A 138 -1.96 8.68 -11.83
N LEU A 139 -1.16 7.70 -12.27
CA LEU A 139 -0.05 7.15 -11.50
C LEU A 139 0.92 8.23 -11.01
N ARG A 140 1.27 8.16 -9.74
CA ARG A 140 2.29 9.02 -9.10
C ARG A 140 3.15 8.16 -8.20
N LYS A 141 4.47 8.31 -8.26
CA LYS A 141 5.37 7.50 -7.40
C LYS A 141 5.08 7.66 -5.91
N GLY A 142 4.70 8.85 -5.47
CA GLY A 142 4.51 9.14 -4.04
C GLY A 142 5.75 8.81 -3.19
N THR A 143 5.53 8.62 -1.89
CA THR A 143 6.51 8.06 -0.95
C THR A 143 6.56 6.54 -1.01
N ASP A 144 5.42 5.91 -1.32
CA ASP A 144 5.21 4.48 -1.15
C ASP A 144 5.49 3.67 -2.42
N GLY A 145 5.91 4.34 -3.49
CA GLY A 145 6.35 3.72 -4.74
C GLY A 145 5.24 3.56 -5.79
N TRP A 146 5.67 3.15 -6.99
CA TRP A 146 4.76 3.01 -8.13
C TRP A 146 3.74 1.89 -7.95
N MET A 147 4.13 0.76 -7.36
CA MET A 147 3.19 -0.35 -7.13
C MET A 147 2.06 0.02 -6.17
N SER A 148 2.37 0.79 -5.11
CA SER A 148 1.33 1.33 -4.21
C SER A 148 0.35 2.22 -4.98
N SER A 149 0.83 3.08 -5.89
CA SER A 149 -0.05 3.89 -6.73
C SER A 149 -0.90 3.05 -7.70
N ILE A 150 -0.38 1.93 -8.19
CA ILE A 150 -1.11 1.00 -9.05
C ILE A 150 -2.21 0.33 -8.24
N THR A 151 -1.89 -0.37 -7.15
CA THR A 151 -2.88 -1.09 -6.31
C THR A 151 -3.93 -0.16 -5.72
N ALA A 152 -3.54 1.07 -5.35
CA ALA A 152 -4.49 2.10 -4.91
C ALA A 152 -5.48 2.51 -6.00
N SER A 153 -5.19 2.27 -7.28
CA SER A 153 -6.10 2.58 -8.40
C SER A 153 -6.97 1.39 -8.83
N LEU A 154 -6.77 0.20 -8.24
CA LEU A 154 -7.47 -1.03 -8.60
C LEU A 154 -8.69 -1.29 -7.70
N PRO A 155 -9.71 -2.02 -8.19
CA PRO A 155 -10.73 -2.59 -7.32
C PRO A 155 -10.09 -3.58 -6.33
N ARG A 156 -10.69 -3.72 -5.15
CA ARG A 156 -10.26 -4.71 -4.15
C ARG A 156 -11.12 -5.97 -4.27
N HIS A 157 -10.57 -7.04 -4.83
CA HIS A 157 -11.14 -8.39 -4.89
C HIS A 157 -10.03 -9.43 -5.00
N ASP A 158 -10.36 -10.68 -4.72
CA ASP A 158 -9.46 -11.83 -4.57
C ASP A 158 -9.86 -13.02 -5.45
N ALA A 159 -10.61 -12.77 -6.53
CA ALA A 159 -10.97 -13.79 -7.51
C ALA A 159 -9.76 -14.61 -7.99
N ALA A 160 -10.00 -15.85 -8.43
CA ALA A 160 -8.92 -16.68 -8.95
C ALA A 160 -8.24 -16.04 -10.17
N VAL A 161 -6.90 -16.00 -10.18
CA VAL A 161 -6.11 -15.51 -11.31
C VAL A 161 -5.78 -16.70 -12.23
N PRO A 162 -6.09 -16.65 -13.53
CA PRO A 162 -5.65 -17.68 -14.48
C PRO A 162 -4.13 -17.78 -14.53
N SER A 163 -3.59 -19.00 -14.55
CA SER A 163 -2.13 -19.25 -14.52
C SER A 163 -1.36 -18.50 -15.60
N GLU A 164 -1.88 -18.45 -16.83
CA GLU A 164 -1.26 -17.70 -17.94
C GLU A 164 -1.08 -16.19 -17.63
N ILE A 165 -2.08 -15.58 -16.99
CA ILE A 165 -1.99 -14.17 -16.56
C ILE A 165 -0.99 -14.02 -15.42
N ALA A 166 -1.03 -14.94 -14.45
CA ALA A 166 -0.13 -14.92 -13.30
C ALA A 166 1.33 -15.04 -13.74
N ASP A 167 1.64 -15.96 -14.64
CA ASP A 167 3.00 -16.20 -15.15
C ASP A 167 3.47 -15.02 -16.00
N THR A 168 2.62 -14.50 -16.90
CA THR A 168 2.94 -13.31 -17.70
C THR A 168 3.19 -12.08 -16.82
N TYR A 169 2.42 -11.91 -15.74
CA TYR A 169 2.64 -10.82 -14.79
C TYR A 169 4.01 -10.93 -14.11
N VAL A 170 4.34 -12.13 -13.62
CA VAL A 170 5.61 -12.38 -12.92
C VAL A 170 6.79 -12.09 -13.85
N ASP A 171 6.77 -12.63 -15.06
CA ASP A 171 7.81 -12.41 -16.08
C ASP A 171 7.96 -10.92 -16.41
N LEU A 172 6.85 -10.22 -16.65
CA LEU A 172 6.82 -8.79 -16.94
C LEU A 172 7.45 -7.98 -15.79
N VAL A 173 7.05 -8.23 -14.54
CA VAL A 173 7.57 -7.49 -13.40
C VAL A 173 9.06 -7.79 -13.20
N MET A 174 9.49 -9.04 -13.34
CA MET A 174 10.90 -9.43 -13.24
C MET A 174 11.76 -8.75 -14.31
N GLU A 175 11.30 -8.66 -15.56
CA GLU A 175 11.98 -7.94 -16.64
C GLU A 175 12.05 -6.42 -16.38
N LEU A 176 10.97 -5.86 -15.85
CA LEU A 176 10.85 -4.43 -15.64
C LEU A 176 11.54 -3.94 -14.36
N LEU A 177 11.87 -4.82 -13.41
CA LEU A 177 12.68 -4.46 -12.24
C LEU A 177 14.13 -4.12 -12.63
N ASP A 178 14.46 -2.83 -12.67
CA ASP A 178 15.82 -2.35 -12.95
C ASP A 178 16.57 -2.08 -11.65
N ASN A 179 17.56 -2.92 -11.33
CA ASN A 179 18.40 -2.78 -10.14
C ASN A 179 17.60 -2.67 -8.81
N GLY A 180 16.41 -3.28 -8.78
CA GLY A 180 15.48 -3.24 -7.65
C GLY A 180 14.60 -1.99 -7.61
N SER A 181 14.37 -1.35 -8.75
CA SER A 181 13.52 -0.16 -8.87
C SER A 181 12.63 -0.21 -10.11
N ILE A 182 11.49 0.47 -10.03
CA ILE A 182 10.55 0.65 -11.14
C ILE A 182 10.58 2.11 -11.56
N THR A 183 10.84 2.36 -12.84
CA THR A 183 10.80 3.71 -13.43
C THR A 183 9.38 4.06 -13.89
N ALA A 184 9.11 5.34 -14.16
CA ALA A 184 7.77 5.77 -14.56
C ALA A 184 7.23 5.10 -15.83
N PRO A 185 8.02 4.91 -16.92
CA PRO A 185 7.56 4.19 -18.10
C PRO A 185 7.18 2.74 -17.79
N LYS A 186 8.03 2.05 -17.03
CA LYS A 186 7.82 0.65 -16.64
C LYS A 186 6.60 0.48 -15.73
N ALA A 187 6.38 1.40 -14.80
CA ALA A 187 5.16 1.43 -13.99
C ALA A 187 3.89 1.55 -14.85
N LYS A 188 3.92 2.35 -15.92
CA LYS A 188 2.78 2.48 -16.83
C LYS A 188 2.52 1.20 -17.62
N GLU A 189 3.57 0.46 -17.96
CA GLU A 189 3.48 -0.82 -18.65
C GLU A 189 2.85 -1.90 -17.75
N ILE A 190 3.34 -2.03 -16.51
CA ILE A 190 2.73 -2.89 -15.50
C ILE A 190 1.26 -2.52 -15.29
N ALA A 191 0.97 -1.22 -15.13
CA ALA A 191 -0.38 -0.71 -14.95
C ALA A 191 -1.32 -1.03 -16.12
N ALA A 192 -0.82 -0.91 -17.36
CA ALA A 192 -1.58 -1.26 -18.55
C ALA A 192 -1.91 -2.76 -18.58
N PHE A 193 -0.91 -3.62 -18.30
CA PHE A 193 -1.12 -5.06 -18.23
C PHE A 193 -2.12 -5.46 -17.14
N VAL A 194 -1.94 -4.94 -15.93
CA VAL A 194 -2.83 -5.17 -14.78
C VAL A 194 -4.26 -4.75 -15.12
N GLY A 195 -4.40 -3.58 -15.76
CA GLY A 195 -5.68 -3.05 -16.16
C GLY A 195 -6.38 -3.89 -17.22
N ILE A 196 -5.68 -4.25 -18.29
CA ILE A 196 -6.18 -5.09 -19.39
C ILE A 196 -6.53 -6.50 -18.92
N SER A 197 -5.77 -7.03 -17.97
CA SER A 197 -5.98 -8.36 -17.43
C SER A 197 -7.10 -8.42 -16.39
N GLY A 198 -7.67 -7.28 -16.00
CA GLY A 198 -8.72 -7.19 -14.99
C GLY A 198 -8.25 -7.56 -13.58
N LEU A 199 -6.97 -7.37 -13.28
CA LEU A 199 -6.42 -7.71 -11.96
C LEU A 199 -6.83 -6.67 -10.90
N GLY A 200 -7.26 -7.16 -9.75
CA GLY A 200 -7.55 -6.39 -8.54
C GLY A 200 -6.31 -6.18 -7.67
N ALA A 201 -6.43 -5.29 -6.69
CA ALA A 201 -5.34 -4.93 -5.78
C ALA A 201 -4.77 -6.14 -5.02
N LEU A 202 -5.64 -7.00 -4.46
CA LEU A 202 -5.20 -8.17 -3.66
C LEU A 202 -4.48 -9.21 -4.52
N GLN A 203 -4.93 -9.38 -5.78
CA GLN A 203 -4.26 -10.27 -6.74
C GLN A 203 -2.87 -9.75 -7.09
N VAL A 204 -2.74 -8.44 -7.35
CA VAL A 204 -1.44 -7.80 -7.64
C VAL A 204 -0.49 -7.90 -6.43
N GLU A 205 -0.98 -7.67 -5.22
CA GLU A 205 -0.21 -7.83 -3.97
C GLU A 205 0.32 -9.27 -3.83
N SER A 206 -0.55 -10.27 -4.03
CA SER A 206 -0.15 -11.69 -3.99
C SER A 206 0.84 -12.07 -5.09
N LEU A 207 0.67 -11.56 -6.31
CA LEU A 207 1.61 -11.82 -7.40
C LEU A 207 2.96 -11.16 -7.17
N ASN A 208 3.01 -9.98 -6.53
CA ASN A 208 4.25 -9.34 -6.11
C ASN A 208 5.01 -10.18 -5.07
N GLU A 209 4.30 -10.81 -4.13
CA GLU A 209 4.92 -11.75 -3.20
C GLU A 209 5.51 -12.96 -3.92
N ARG A 210 4.82 -13.48 -4.95
CA ARG A 210 5.34 -14.55 -5.81
C ARG A 210 6.62 -14.11 -6.54
N VAL A 211 6.66 -12.91 -7.12
CA VAL A 211 7.88 -12.35 -7.74
C VAL A 211 9.04 -12.36 -6.73
N LEU A 212 8.81 -11.85 -5.51
CA LEU A 212 9.84 -11.83 -4.46
C LEU A 212 10.29 -13.23 -4.04
N ALA A 213 9.37 -14.19 -3.98
CA ALA A 213 9.68 -15.57 -3.65
C ALA A 213 10.57 -16.21 -4.73
N GLU A 214 10.23 -16.03 -6.01
CA GLU A 214 11.02 -16.53 -7.15
C GLU A 214 12.41 -15.88 -7.20
N MET A 215 12.51 -14.56 -6.97
CA MET A 215 13.80 -13.86 -6.88
C MET A 215 14.66 -14.33 -5.70
N SER A 216 14.05 -14.90 -4.66
CA SER A 216 14.79 -15.38 -3.48
C SER A 216 15.22 -16.83 -3.59
N GLN A 217 14.81 -17.55 -4.64
CA GLN A 217 15.26 -18.91 -4.86
C GLN A 217 16.73 -18.93 -5.28
N PRO A 218 17.55 -19.85 -4.74
CA PRO A 218 18.93 -20.00 -5.18
C PRO A 218 18.94 -20.39 -6.66
N LEU A 219 19.66 -19.63 -7.48
CA LEU A 219 19.94 -20.00 -8.86
C LEU A 219 20.60 -21.39 -8.87
N SER A 220 20.17 -22.26 -9.79
CA SER A 220 20.70 -23.61 -9.91
C SER A 220 22.23 -23.59 -10.03
N PRO A 221 22.95 -24.66 -9.63
CA PRO A 221 24.42 -24.70 -9.67
C PRO A 221 25.03 -24.46 -11.07
N GLU A 222 24.23 -24.62 -12.12
CA GLU A 222 24.61 -24.48 -13.52
C GLU A 222 24.39 -23.06 -14.07
N GLY A 223 23.58 -22.25 -13.37
CA GLY A 223 23.39 -20.84 -13.67
C GLY A 223 24.51 -20.00 -13.07
N ARG A 224 25.44 -19.51 -13.90
CA ARG A 224 26.34 -18.42 -13.50
C ARG A 224 25.52 -17.16 -13.23
N GLY A 225 25.04 -16.98 -12.00
CA GLY A 225 24.43 -15.74 -11.54
C GLY A 225 24.76 -15.53 -10.07
N ALA A 226 25.25 -14.33 -9.76
CA ALA A 226 25.65 -13.94 -8.42
C ALA A 226 24.50 -14.17 -7.43
N GLU A 227 24.83 -14.66 -6.24
CA GLU A 227 23.97 -14.59 -5.06
C GLU A 227 23.42 -13.16 -4.97
N LEU A 228 22.10 -12.99 -5.08
CA LEU A 228 21.50 -11.66 -5.08
C LEU A 228 21.74 -11.03 -3.71
N ASP A 229 22.40 -9.86 -3.70
CA ASP A 229 22.66 -9.10 -2.46
C ASP A 229 21.33 -8.86 -1.73
N ILE A 230 21.30 -9.07 -0.41
CA ILE A 230 20.17 -8.79 0.47
C ILE A 230 19.62 -7.38 0.21
N LYS A 231 20.51 -6.40 -0.02
CA LYS A 231 20.11 -5.01 -0.33
C LYS A 231 19.36 -4.87 -1.64
N PHE A 232 19.61 -5.74 -2.61
CA PHE A 232 18.86 -5.77 -3.86
C PHE A 232 17.45 -6.32 -3.61
N LEU A 233 17.31 -7.43 -2.88
CA LEU A 233 16.01 -8.00 -2.53
C LEU A 233 15.17 -7.03 -1.68
N GLU A 234 15.78 -6.28 -0.76
CA GLU A 234 15.12 -5.22 -0.01
C GLU A 234 14.59 -4.10 -0.92
N ARG A 235 15.39 -3.65 -1.90
CA ARG A 235 14.95 -2.64 -2.87
C ARG A 235 13.77 -3.14 -3.71
N CYS A 236 13.83 -4.38 -4.20
CA CYS A 236 12.73 -5.01 -4.93
C CYS A 236 11.45 -5.07 -4.08
N SER A 237 11.57 -5.51 -2.84
CA SER A 237 10.47 -5.61 -1.88
C SER A 237 9.77 -4.26 -1.66
N ILE A 238 10.55 -3.18 -1.49
CA ILE A 238 10.02 -1.81 -1.42
C ILE A 238 9.35 -1.40 -2.74
N ALA A 239 10.01 -1.67 -3.87
CA ALA A 239 9.49 -1.30 -5.19
C ALA A 239 8.15 -1.97 -5.52
N LEU A 240 7.94 -3.20 -5.03
CA LEU A 240 6.74 -4.00 -5.22
C LEU A 240 5.63 -3.71 -4.20
N GLY A 241 5.85 -2.79 -3.26
CA GLY A 241 4.83 -2.42 -2.27
C GLY A 241 4.61 -3.47 -1.16
N SER A 242 5.49 -4.47 -1.08
CA SER A 242 5.52 -5.47 -0.01
C SER A 242 6.86 -5.35 0.71
N PRO A 243 7.12 -4.27 1.46
CA PRO A 243 8.31 -4.19 2.30
C PRO A 243 8.29 -5.42 3.21
N ARG A 244 9.30 -6.28 3.11
CA ARG A 244 9.46 -7.39 4.05
C ARG A 244 9.45 -6.74 5.42
N GLU A 245 8.50 -7.13 6.27
CA GLU A 245 8.74 -7.03 7.70
C GLU A 245 10.09 -7.68 7.90
N GLN A 246 11.08 -6.88 8.30
CA GLN A 246 12.35 -7.47 8.70
C GLN A 246 11.95 -8.57 9.68
N PRO A 247 12.40 -9.83 9.52
CA PRO A 247 12.38 -10.71 10.67
C PRO A 247 12.98 -9.89 11.79
N GLU A 248 12.34 -9.82 12.96
CA GLU A 248 12.91 -9.17 14.14
C GLU A 248 14.27 -9.82 14.37
N MET A 249 15.30 -9.29 13.71
CA MET A 249 16.67 -9.52 14.02
C MET A 249 16.77 -8.85 15.37
N SER A 250 16.77 -9.68 16.41
CA SER A 250 17.33 -9.38 17.73
C SER A 250 18.37 -8.27 17.57
N SER A 251 17.95 -7.04 17.85
CA SER A 251 18.65 -5.82 17.45
C SER A 251 19.73 -5.46 18.46
N ASP A 252 20.50 -6.46 18.89
CA ASP A 252 21.72 -6.19 19.63
C ASP A 252 22.81 -5.96 18.58
N PRO A 253 23.29 -4.70 18.42
CA PRO A 253 24.38 -4.45 17.51
C PRO A 253 25.59 -5.28 17.94
N VAL A 254 26.12 -6.11 17.04
CA VAL A 254 27.38 -6.82 17.26
C VAL A 254 28.52 -5.80 17.22
N VAL A 255 28.78 -5.17 18.36
CA VAL A 255 29.85 -4.20 18.54
C VAL A 255 31.15 -4.96 18.82
N ALA A 256 32.05 -5.02 17.84
CA ALA A 256 33.34 -5.72 17.95
C ALA A 256 34.53 -4.76 17.79
N PRO A 257 35.73 -5.10 18.31
CA PRO A 257 36.96 -4.33 18.05
C PRO A 257 37.15 -4.10 16.54
N GLY A 258 37.52 -2.88 16.15
CA GLY A 258 37.55 -2.37 14.78
C GLY A 258 36.28 -1.62 14.36
N SER A 259 35.17 -1.76 15.12
CA SER A 259 33.94 -1.02 14.84
C SER A 259 34.14 0.49 15.02
N ARG A 260 33.53 1.26 14.13
CA ARG A 260 33.49 2.72 14.23
C ARG A 260 32.38 3.13 15.18
N ILE A 261 32.72 3.69 16.33
CA ILE A 261 31.73 4.13 17.33
C ILE A 261 31.84 5.64 17.56
N TRP A 262 30.71 6.29 17.77
CA TRP A 262 30.68 7.73 18.07
C TRP A 262 30.40 7.93 19.55
N LEU A 263 31.19 8.78 20.21
CA LEU A 263 31.07 9.06 21.64
C LEU A 263 30.49 10.45 21.85
N HIS A 264 29.39 10.55 22.61
CA HIS A 264 28.77 11.84 22.93
C HIS A 264 29.80 12.83 23.53
N PRO A 265 29.79 14.12 23.16
CA PRO A 265 30.79 15.09 23.60
C PRO A 265 30.91 15.26 25.13
N GLU A 266 29.82 15.01 25.86
CA GLU A 266 29.78 15.09 27.33
C GLU A 266 30.45 13.91 28.05
N LEU A 267 30.85 12.87 27.31
CA LEU A 267 31.56 11.73 27.88
C LEU A 267 33.01 12.10 28.20
N ALA A 268 33.49 11.63 29.36
CA ALA A 268 34.84 11.88 29.85
C ALA A 268 35.92 11.40 28.86
N GLU A 269 37.01 12.16 28.74
CA GLU A 269 38.13 11.84 27.84
C GLU A 269 38.76 10.47 28.15
N SER A 270 38.80 10.09 29.43
CA SER A 270 39.28 8.78 29.89
C SER A 270 38.52 7.60 29.27
N LEU A 271 37.24 7.78 28.94
CA LEU A 271 36.45 6.77 28.23
C LEU A 271 36.83 6.71 26.75
N ARG A 272 37.18 7.84 26.13
CA ARG A 272 37.61 7.90 24.73
C ARG A 272 38.93 7.16 24.54
N GLU A 273 39.85 7.31 25.48
CA GLU A 273 41.12 6.58 25.54
C GLU A 273 40.87 5.08 25.73
N GLY A 274 40.10 4.68 26.74
CA GLY A 274 39.81 3.26 27.00
C GLY A 274 39.08 2.54 25.86
N VAL A 275 38.24 3.24 25.10
CA VAL A 275 37.61 2.73 23.88
C VAL A 275 38.62 2.50 22.76
N GLY A 276 39.58 3.41 22.60
CA GLY A 276 40.68 3.26 21.65
C GLY A 276 41.55 2.04 22.00
N ASP A 277 41.88 1.87 23.28
CA ASP A 277 42.68 0.75 23.77
C ASP A 277 41.98 -0.61 23.61
N ALA A 278 40.66 -0.65 23.71
CA ALA A 278 39.85 -1.84 23.40
C ALA A 278 39.71 -2.12 21.89
N GLY A 279 40.39 -1.36 21.04
CA GLY A 279 40.50 -1.59 19.60
C GLY A 279 39.37 -0.98 18.78
N PHE A 280 38.54 -0.09 19.34
CA PHE A 280 37.48 0.59 18.59
C PHE A 280 37.99 1.84 17.87
N VAL A 281 37.32 2.23 16.79
CA VAL A 281 37.65 3.45 16.05
C VAL A 281 36.69 4.57 16.47
N VAL A 282 37.19 5.55 17.23
CA VAL A 282 36.37 6.69 17.68
C VAL A 282 36.09 7.64 16.51
N ALA A 283 34.82 7.74 16.11
CA ALA A 283 34.37 8.62 15.06
C ALA A 283 34.22 10.07 15.55
N LYS A 284 34.72 11.03 14.76
CA LYS A 284 34.55 12.47 15.05
C LYS A 284 33.12 12.96 14.80
N ASN A 285 32.43 12.40 13.80
CA ASN A 285 31.10 12.81 13.36
C ASN A 285 30.14 11.61 13.31
N LEU A 286 28.84 11.87 13.50
CA LEU A 286 27.77 10.90 13.25
C LEU A 286 27.54 10.78 11.73
N THR A 287 28.02 9.68 11.17
CA THR A 287 27.86 9.30 9.76
C THR A 287 27.25 7.90 9.68
N ARG A 288 26.69 7.52 8.53
CA ARG A 288 26.12 6.17 8.31
C ARG A 288 27.12 5.01 8.49
N THR A 289 28.42 5.32 8.58
CA THR A 289 29.50 4.37 8.83
C THR A 289 29.74 4.10 10.31
N VAL A 290 29.03 4.79 11.21
CA VAL A 290 29.09 4.56 12.66
C VAL A 290 28.15 3.41 13.03
N VAL A 291 28.68 2.42 13.74
CA VAL A 291 27.97 1.20 14.15
C VAL A 291 27.03 1.48 15.33
N CYS A 292 27.48 2.27 16.30
CA CYS A 292 26.67 2.70 17.44
C CYS A 292 27.13 4.06 17.98
N ALA A 293 26.21 4.76 18.64
CA ALA A 293 26.47 6.01 19.33
C ALA A 293 26.35 5.82 20.84
N VAL A 294 27.42 6.14 21.56
CA VAL A 294 27.51 5.97 23.01
C VAL A 294 27.06 7.24 23.70
N ILE A 295 26.13 7.11 24.65
CA ILE A 295 25.56 8.19 25.45
C ILE A 295 25.77 7.94 26.95
N PRO A 296 25.79 8.99 27.79
CA PRO A 296 25.80 8.84 29.24
C PRO A 296 24.62 7.99 29.76
N ASP A 297 24.80 7.22 30.85
CA ASP A 297 23.71 6.42 31.43
C ASP A 297 22.50 7.27 31.89
N ASN A 298 22.73 8.52 32.26
CA ASN A 298 21.72 9.49 32.75
C ASN A 298 21.20 10.43 31.64
N TYR A 299 21.15 9.95 30.40
CA TYR A 299 20.95 10.75 29.20
C TYR A 299 19.65 11.58 29.13
N ARG A 300 19.73 12.80 28.56
CA ARG A 300 18.59 13.63 28.12
C ARG A 300 18.64 13.93 26.61
N PRO A 301 17.51 13.92 25.88
CA PRO A 301 17.49 14.12 24.42
C PRO A 301 18.18 15.41 23.95
N SER A 302 19.06 15.30 22.94
CA SER A 302 19.85 16.39 22.35
C SER A 302 19.75 16.38 20.81
N VAL A 303 20.21 17.45 20.15
CA VAL A 303 20.19 17.56 18.67
C VAL A 303 20.97 16.42 18.00
N GLN A 304 22.03 15.94 18.64
CA GLN A 304 22.92 14.91 18.10
C GLN A 304 22.29 13.51 18.14
N THR A 305 21.44 13.20 19.10
CA THR A 305 20.74 11.90 19.13
C THR A 305 19.50 11.87 18.25
N LYS A 306 18.86 13.03 18.01
CA LYS A 306 17.90 13.16 16.90
C LYS A 306 18.59 12.79 15.58
N ARG A 307 19.81 13.29 15.38
CA ARG A 307 20.61 12.95 14.19
C ARG A 307 21.00 11.47 14.12
N ALA A 308 21.34 10.85 15.24
CA ALA A 308 21.61 9.41 15.29
C ALA A 308 20.36 8.58 14.90
N LYS A 309 19.18 8.96 15.43
CA LYS A 309 17.89 8.35 15.07
C LYS A 309 17.55 8.52 13.58
N GLU A 310 17.72 9.72 13.03
CA GLU A 310 17.53 10.00 11.59
C GLU A 310 18.45 9.15 10.69
N LEU A 311 19.63 8.81 11.19
CA LEU A 311 20.62 8.00 10.47
C LEU A 311 20.46 6.49 10.73
N GLY A 312 19.52 6.08 11.58
CA GLY A 312 19.32 4.67 11.97
C GLY A 312 20.45 4.09 12.83
N ILE A 313 21.22 4.93 13.52
CA ILE A 313 22.34 4.50 14.36
C ILE A 313 21.82 4.16 15.76
N PRO A 314 22.06 2.94 16.29
CA PRO A 314 21.61 2.55 17.62
C PRO A 314 22.34 3.35 18.71
N LEU A 315 21.59 3.71 19.76
CA LEU A 315 22.12 4.37 20.96
C LEU A 315 22.42 3.32 22.01
N ILE A 316 23.64 3.30 22.53
CA ILE A 316 24.03 2.46 23.66
C ILE A 316 24.56 3.34 24.80
N THR A 317 24.37 2.89 26.02
CA THR A 317 24.79 3.59 27.23
C THR A 317 26.25 3.28 27.58
N THR A 318 26.85 4.10 28.45
CA THR A 318 28.22 3.84 28.95
C THR A 318 28.34 2.51 29.67
N SER A 319 27.32 2.12 30.44
CA SER A 319 27.26 0.84 31.13
C SER A 319 27.09 -0.36 30.18
N GLU A 320 26.41 -0.19 29.04
CA GLU A 320 26.32 -1.20 27.98
C GLU A 320 27.66 -1.38 27.27
N LEU A 321 28.32 -0.28 26.92
CA LEU A 321 29.63 -0.32 26.29
C LEU A 321 30.67 -1.01 27.20
N ALA A 322 30.65 -0.72 28.50
CA ALA A 322 31.54 -1.36 29.47
C ALA A 322 31.33 -2.88 29.54
N ARG A 323 30.08 -3.36 29.46
CA ARG A 323 29.78 -4.80 29.38
C ARG A 323 30.33 -5.43 28.11
N ILE A 324 30.20 -4.75 26.97
CA ILE A 324 30.73 -5.21 25.67
C ILE A 324 32.27 -5.26 25.68
N MET A 325 32.92 -4.28 26.31
CA MET A 325 34.38 -4.26 26.47
C MET A 325 34.87 -5.33 27.46
N GLY A 326 34.11 -5.62 28.50
CA GLY A 326 34.46 -6.59 29.54
C GLY A 326 34.14 -8.05 29.21
N SER A 327 33.25 -8.33 28.26
CA SER A 327 32.84 -9.70 27.89
C SER A 327 33.86 -10.45 27.00
N LYS A 328 35.11 -9.98 26.91
CA LYS A 328 36.20 -10.61 26.13
C LYS A 328 37.40 -11.02 26.98
N THR A 329 37.22 -11.21 28.29
CA THR A 329 38.26 -11.74 29.19
C THR A 329 37.89 -13.09 29.82
N GLU A 330 37.32 -13.99 29.01
CA GLU A 330 37.34 -15.45 29.23
C GLU A 330 37.65 -16.17 27.92
#